data_AF-A0A0S8JDE2-F1
#
_entry.id   AF-A0A0S8JDE2-F1
#
_cell.length_a   1.000
_cell.length_b   1.000
_cell.length_c   1.000
_cell.angle_alpha   90.00
_cell.angle_beta   90.00
_cell.angle_gamma   90.00
#
_symmetry.space_group_name_H-M   'P 1'
#
loop_
_entity.id
_entity.type
_entity.pdbx_description
1 polymer ?
#
loop_
_entity_poly.entity_id
_entity_poly.type
_entity_poly.pdbx_seq_one_letter_code
_entity_poly.pdbx_strand_id
1 'polypeptide(L)'
;KVMWISWDKIYHIVEFAVLAFVLAWAITRLRTSKWSPVVLIIAFAIAAIYAPLDEWHQSLVPERDASLPDMVADWVGCFIGTAGACWIR
;
A
#
# COMPACT_ATOMS: atom_id res chain seq x y z
N LYS A 1 18.90 -10.94 10.06
CA LYS A 1 19.28 -9.57 10.50
C LYS A 1 18.23 -8.64 9.92
N VAL A 2 17.46 -7.93 10.75
CA VAL A 2 16.50 -6.93 10.29
C VAL A 2 17.26 -5.87 9.51
N MET A 3 17.14 -5.89 8.19
CA MET A 3 17.85 -4.99 7.29
C MET A 3 16.88 -3.91 6.85
N TRP A 4 17.12 -2.69 7.32
CA TRP A 4 16.22 -1.55 7.12
C TRP A 4 16.10 -1.08 5.67
N ILE A 5 17.09 -1.39 4.83
CA ILE A 5 17.09 -1.06 3.41
C ILE A 5 17.58 -2.28 2.63
N SER A 6 16.68 -2.90 1.88
CA SER A 6 16.95 -4.04 1.01
C SER A 6 15.95 -4.09 -0.16
N TRP A 7 16.20 -4.95 -1.15
CA TRP A 7 15.28 -5.18 -2.28
C TRP A 7 13.88 -5.60 -1.85
N ASP A 8 13.80 -6.37 -0.77
CA ASP A 8 12.54 -6.80 -0.16
C ASP A 8 11.66 -5.60 0.23
N LYS A 9 12.25 -4.57 0.85
CA LYS A 9 11.53 -3.36 1.25
C LYS A 9 11.08 -2.53 0.04
N ILE A 10 11.84 -2.58 -1.06
CA ILE A 10 11.45 -1.96 -2.32
C ILE A 10 10.22 -2.67 -2.92
N TYR A 11 10.16 -4.01 -2.84
CA TYR A 11 8.99 -4.75 -3.30
C TYR A 11 7.74 -4.39 -2.52
N HIS A 12 7.83 -4.35 -1.18
CA HIS A 12 6.75 -3.90 -0.29
C HIS A 12 6.26 -2.49 -0.65
N ILE A 13 7.18 -1.52 -0.82
CA ILE A 13 6.83 -0.16 -1.25
C ILE A 13 6.11 -0.16 -2.60
N VAL A 14 6.63 -0.88 -3.60
CA VAL A 14 6.06 -0.90 -4.96
C VAL A 14 4.69 -1.56 -4.97
N GLU A 15 4.54 -2.70 -4.30
CA GLU A 15 3.28 -3.45 -4.22
C GLU A 15 2.17 -2.59 -3.61
N PHE A 16 2.43 -1.99 -2.45
CA PHE A 16 1.44 -1.15 -1.78
C PHE A 16 1.21 0.20 -2.47
N ALA A 17 2.20 0.74 -3.18
CA ALA A 17 2.00 1.91 -4.04
C ALA A 17 1.05 1.61 -5.19
N VAL A 18 1.22 0.46 -5.86
CA VAL A 18 0.30 0.02 -6.92
C VAL A 18 -1.08 -0.24 -6.33
N LEU A 19 -1.18 -0.98 -5.22
CA LEU A 19 -2.45 -1.29 -4.55
C LEU A 19 -3.24 -0.01 -4.21
N ALA A 20 -2.61 0.93 -3.52
CA ALA A 20 -3.26 2.18 -3.12
C ALA A 20 -3.68 3.04 -4.32
N PHE A 21 -2.86 3.06 -5.37
CA PHE A 21 -3.17 3.75 -6.63
C PHE A 21 -4.40 3.14 -7.32
N VAL A 22 -4.42 1.82 -7.51
CA VAL A 22 -5.55 1.15 -8.20
C VAL A 22 -6.83 1.19 -7.38
N LEU A 23 -6.74 1.18 -6.04
CA LEU A 23 -7.89 1.41 -5.16
C LEU A 23 -8.47 2.81 -5.35
N ALA A 24 -7.62 3.84 -5.36
CA ALA A 24 -8.06 5.21 -5.60
C ALA A 24 -8.72 5.35 -6.98
N TRP A 25 -8.13 4.73 -8.01
CA TRP A 25 -8.69 4.69 -9.36
C TRP A 25 -10.05 3.99 -9.42
N ALA A 26 -10.17 2.81 -8.80
CA ALA A 26 -11.40 2.03 -8.77
C ALA A 26 -12.53 2.77 -8.04
N ILE A 27 -12.26 3.35 -6.86
CA ILE A 27 -13.25 4.10 -6.08
C ILE A 27 -13.72 5.34 -6.85
N THR A 28 -12.80 6.06 -7.51
CA THR A 28 -13.11 7.20 -8.37
C THR A 28 -14.12 6.81 -9.45
N ARG A 29 -13.87 5.68 -10.14
CA ARG A 29 -14.75 5.16 -11.20
C ARG A 29 -16.10 4.69 -10.68
N LEU A 30 -16.12 3.94 -9.58
CA LEU A 30 -17.35 3.36 -9.02
C LEU A 30 -18.32 4.41 -8.49
N ARG A 31 -17.82 5.49 -7.87
CA ARG A 31 -18.68 6.53 -7.29
C ARG A 31 -19.02 7.66 -8.27
N THR A 32 -18.62 7.54 -9.55
CA THR A 32 -18.61 8.66 -10.51
C THR A 32 -18.03 9.94 -9.91
N SER A 33 -17.07 9.76 -8.98
CA SER A 33 -16.51 10.83 -8.18
C SER A 33 -15.35 11.44 -8.94
N LYS A 34 -15.05 12.71 -8.66
CA LYS A 34 -13.74 13.27 -8.96
C LYS A 34 -12.71 12.64 -8.02
N TRP A 35 -11.43 12.78 -8.37
CA TRP A 35 -10.29 12.47 -7.51
C TRP A 35 -10.26 13.42 -6.29
N SER A 36 -11.18 13.21 -5.36
CA SER A 36 -11.37 14.03 -4.18
C SER A 36 -10.47 13.55 -3.04
N PRO A 37 -10.14 14.42 -2.06
CA PRO A 37 -9.37 14.01 -0.89
C PRO A 37 -10.00 12.83 -0.15
N VAL A 38 -11.34 12.74 -0.14
CA VAL A 38 -12.07 11.64 0.49
C VAL A 38 -11.77 10.30 -0.20
N VAL A 39 -11.70 10.27 -1.53
CA VAL A 39 -11.36 9.04 -2.26
C VAL A 39 -9.94 8.59 -1.93
N LEU A 40 -8.98 9.53 -1.89
CA LEU A 40 -7.60 9.24 -1.56
C LEU A 40 -7.44 8.72 -0.12
N ILE A 41 -8.14 9.33 0.84
CA ILE A 41 -8.14 8.88 2.25
C ILE A 41 -8.71 7.47 2.37
N ILE A 42 -9.82 7.18 1.70
CA ILE A 42 -10.43 5.83 1.74
C ILE A 42 -9.48 4.81 1.11
N ALA A 43 -8.90 5.11 -0.05
CA ALA A 43 -7.95 4.21 -0.72
C ALA A 43 -6.71 3.93 0.14
N PHE A 44 -6.13 4.98 0.74
CA PHE A 44 -5.02 4.85 1.67
C PHE A 44 -5.40 3.99 2.88
N ALA A 45 -6.55 4.26 3.51
CA ALA A 45 -7.00 3.54 4.69
C ALA A 45 -7.19 2.04 4.41
N ILE A 46 -7.82 1.69 3.27
CA ILE A 46 -8.01 0.29 2.87
C ILE A 46 -6.65 -0.39 2.67
N ALA A 47 -5.72 0.23 1.93
CA ALA A 47 -4.40 -0.35 1.68
C ALA A 47 -3.57 -0.47 2.97
N ALA A 48 -3.58 0.56 3.82
CA ALA A 48 -2.81 0.57 5.07
C ALA A 48 -3.35 -0.45 6.10
N ILE A 49 -4.66 -0.70 6.12
CA ILE A 49 -5.27 -1.78 6.92
C ILE A 49 -4.92 -3.16 6.34
N TYR A 50 -4.68 -3.25 5.04
CA TYR A 50 -4.27 -4.50 4.40
C TYR A 50 -2.82 -4.89 4.71
N ALA A 51 -1.92 -3.94 4.98
CA ALA A 51 -0.51 -4.23 5.29
C ALA A 51 -0.30 -5.21 6.47
N PRO A 52 -0.96 -5.06 7.63
CA PRO A 52 -0.91 -6.09 8.68
C PRO A 52 -1.42 -7.48 8.24
N LEU A 53 -2.37 -7.54 7.30
CA LEU A 53 -2.86 -8.82 6.77
C LEU A 53 -1.85 -9.45 5.83
N ASP A 54 -1.09 -8.64 5.08
CA ASP A 54 0.02 -9.12 4.25
C ASP A 54 1.13 -9.72 5.10
N GLU A 55 1.56 -9.05 6.17
CA GLU A 55 2.53 -9.59 7.13
C GLU A 55 2.04 -10.88 7.80
N TRP A 56 0.76 -10.93 8.17
CA TRP A 56 0.17 -12.15 8.69
C TRP A 56 0.17 -13.27 7.64
N HIS A 57 -0.20 -12.99 6.39
CA HIS A 57 -0.12 -13.94 5.29
C HIS A 57 1.32 -14.41 5.05
N GLN A 58 2.29 -13.49 5.07
CA GLN A 58 3.71 -13.76 4.94
C GLN A 58 4.21 -14.73 6.02
N SER A 59 3.71 -14.61 7.26
CA SER A 59 4.06 -15.53 8.36
C SER A 59 3.63 -16.98 8.12
N LEU A 60 2.71 -17.22 7.16
CA LEU A 60 2.23 -18.54 6.77
C LEU A 60 3.02 -19.12 5.58
N VAL A 61 3.83 -18.31 4.90
CA VAL A 61 4.63 -18.71 3.74
C VAL A 61 6.01 -19.18 4.22
N PRO A 62 6.41 -20.44 3.98
CA PRO A 62 7.75 -20.92 4.32
C PRO A 62 8.84 -20.02 3.73
N GLU A 63 9.92 -19.83 4.48
CA GLU A 63 11.09 -19.01 4.08
C GLU A 63 10.84 -17.49 3.97
N ARG A 64 9.63 -17.00 4.26
CA ARG A 64 9.37 -15.57 4.42
C ARG A 64 9.38 -15.16 5.90
N ASP A 65 9.76 -13.92 6.16
CA ASP A 65 9.89 -13.35 7.50
C ASP A 65 8.88 -12.20 7.66
N ALA A 66 7.87 -12.38 8.51
CA ALA A 66 6.94 -11.30 8.81
C ALA A 66 7.61 -10.31 9.77
N SER A 67 7.69 -9.03 9.38
CA SER A 67 8.47 -8.05 10.11
C SER A 67 7.82 -6.66 10.14
N LEU A 68 7.97 -5.97 11.27
CA LEU A 68 7.47 -4.60 11.43
C LEU A 68 8.05 -3.61 10.38
N PRO A 69 9.34 -3.70 9.98
CA PRO A 69 9.87 -2.86 8.91
C PRO A 69 9.22 -3.05 7.54
N ASP A 70 8.74 -4.26 7.23
CA ASP A 70 8.04 -4.53 5.97
C ASP A 70 6.66 -3.88 5.97
N MET A 71 5.91 -4.00 7.08
CA MET A 71 4.68 -3.23 7.28
C MET A 71 4.87 -1.71 7.17
N VAL A 72 6.00 -1.18 7.64
CA VAL A 72 6.32 0.25 7.49
C VAL A 72 6.61 0.59 6.02
N ALA A 73 7.32 -0.29 5.30
CA ALA A 73 7.57 -0.14 3.87
C ALA A 73 6.25 -0.15 3.06
N ASP A 74 5.30 -1.00 3.43
CA ASP A 74 3.95 -1.03 2.86
C ASP A 74 3.21 0.29 3.05
N TRP A 75 3.24 0.86 4.26
CA TRP A 75 2.60 2.15 4.54
C TRP A 75 3.24 3.31 3.76
N VAL A 76 4.56 3.28 3.56
CA VAL A 76 5.26 4.22 2.67
C VAL A 76 4.78 4.05 1.23
N GLY A 77 4.64 2.81 0.76
CA GLY A 77 4.04 2.48 -0.53
C GLY A 77 2.64 3.06 -0.67
N CYS A 78 1.76 2.83 0.31
CA CYS A 78 0.40 3.38 0.34
C CYS A 78 0.37 4.90 0.15
N PHE A 79 1.26 5.61 0.85
CA PHE A 79 1.37 7.06 0.75
C PHE A 79 1.82 7.49 -0.66
N ILE A 80 2.84 6.83 -1.22
CA ILE A 80 3.32 7.10 -2.58
C ILE A 80 2.23 6.84 -3.62
N GLY A 81 1.52 5.72 -3.52
CA GLY A 81 0.45 5.34 -4.45
C GLY A 81 -0.71 6.33 -4.48
N THR A 82 -1.19 6.72 -3.29
CA THR A 82 -2.26 7.73 -3.18
C THR A 82 -1.81 9.14 -3.55
N ALA A 83 -0.56 9.52 -3.26
CA ALA A 83 0.02 10.77 -3.74
C ALA A 83 0.13 10.79 -5.28
N GLY A 84 0.57 9.69 -5.89
CA GLY A 84 0.60 9.54 -7.35
C GLY A 84 -0.80 9.64 -7.98
N ALA A 85 -1.80 9.03 -7.35
CA ALA A 85 -3.20 9.18 -7.77
C ALA A 85 -3.69 10.63 -7.70
N CYS A 86 -3.28 11.39 -6.68
CA CYS A 86 -3.60 12.82 -6.55
C CYS A 86 -3.03 13.66 -7.72
N TRP A 87 -1.93 13.24 -8.34
CA TRP A 87 -1.36 13.95 -9.49
C TRP A 87 -2.15 13.74 -10.78
N ILE A 88 -2.94 12.68 -10.87
CA ILE A 88 -3.78 12.34 -12.04
C ILE A 88 -5.19 12.95 -11.92
N ARG A 89 -5.44 13.72 -10.85
CA ARG A 89 -6.72 14.39 -10.58
C ARG A 89 -7.23 15.30 -11.69
#